data_AF-A0A9P0PVB8-F1
#
_entry.id   AF-A0A9P0PVB8-F1
#
_cell.length_a   1.000
_cell.length_b   1.000
_cell.length_c   1.000
_cell.angle_alpha   90.00
_cell.angle_beta   90.00
_cell.angle_gamma   90.00
#
_symmetry.space_group_name_H-M   'P 1'
#
loop_
_entity.id
_entity.type
_entity.pdbx_description
1 polymer ?
#
loop_
_entity_poly.entity_id
_entity_poly.type
_entity_poly.pdbx_seq_one_letter_code
_entity_poly.pdbx_strand_id
1 'polypeptide(L)'
;MIRHKYFYPLDVKYVIVSEDGASVYSCSPEAKKEFPNLDTNIISAVSLARRLQDPLSELVKIEPHHLGIGMYQHDLKKKSIEEALKEVVSECVSFIGVDLNTASHSLLRRVAGLSDKRVTNILKFREENGSFYNREQLNKISGIGPKVFKQCAGFLRVGPTDAKTTDRFYEKPKTTKLDCTYIHPESYDIALNLMKRLKIQPIDIGQDDFIQTIISCESRAEALTEELNCSLETIKLIIEALSKPLNYDLRTEIPQRQIFRREIANINDLTIDSVITGRVSNVTHFGCFVDIGVGKMGLIHVSKMNGLVLQVGDKVEIRVLDVDIAKGRISLQALSLMMNALD
;
A
#
# COMPACT_ATOMS: atom_id res chain seq x y z
N MET A 1 -34.82 2.93 18.89
CA MET A 1 -33.73 2.17 19.55
C MET A 1 -32.62 3.09 20.08
N ILE A 2 -31.97 3.92 19.26
CA ILE A 2 -30.93 4.89 19.72
C ILE A 2 -31.48 5.87 20.76
N ARG A 3 -32.66 6.46 20.53
CA ARG A 3 -33.35 7.38 21.46
C ARG A 3 -33.77 6.75 22.79
N HIS A 4 -33.83 5.41 22.85
CA HIS A 4 -34.21 4.64 24.04
C HIS A 4 -33.00 4.00 24.74
N LYS A 5 -31.76 4.36 24.36
CA LYS A 5 -30.50 3.88 24.97
C LYS A 5 -30.40 2.35 25.09
N TYR A 6 -30.99 1.60 24.16
CA TYR A 6 -30.93 0.14 24.15
C TYR A 6 -29.53 -0.42 23.82
N PHE A 7 -28.61 0.42 23.34
CA PHE A 7 -27.24 0.04 23.04
C PHE A 7 -26.30 0.68 24.07
N TYR A 8 -25.39 -0.14 24.59
CA TYR A 8 -24.24 0.37 25.34
C TYR A 8 -23.38 1.26 24.41
N PRO A 9 -22.77 2.33 24.92
CA PRO A 9 -21.87 3.14 24.12
C PRO A 9 -20.71 2.27 23.63
N LEU A 10 -20.56 2.17 22.31
CA LEU A 10 -19.41 1.52 21.68
C LEU A 10 -18.25 2.53 21.68
N ASP A 11 -17.06 2.12 22.13
CA ASP A 11 -15.83 2.89 21.94
C ASP A 11 -15.42 2.81 20.46
N VAL A 12 -15.99 3.70 19.65
CA VAL A 12 -15.75 3.76 18.20
C VAL A 12 -14.79 4.89 17.90
N LYS A 13 -13.79 4.58 17.08
CA LYS A 13 -12.91 5.58 16.45
C LYS A 13 -13.31 5.72 14.99
N TYR A 14 -13.20 6.92 14.45
CA TYR A 14 -13.36 7.15 13.01
C TYR A 14 -12.10 7.76 12.43
N VAL A 15 -11.97 7.64 11.12
CA VAL A 15 -10.84 8.13 10.33
C VAL A 15 -11.39 8.68 9.04
N ILE A 16 -10.66 9.64 8.48
CA ILE A 16 -11.06 10.28 7.24
C ILE A 16 -10.24 9.72 6.11
N VAL A 17 -10.97 9.32 5.08
CA VAL A 17 -10.46 8.70 3.87
C VAL A 17 -10.84 9.61 2.72
N SER A 18 -9.91 9.88 1.81
CA SER A 18 -10.21 10.66 0.61
C SER A 18 -11.30 9.96 -0.20
N GLU A 19 -12.27 10.74 -0.66
CA GLU A 19 -13.34 10.32 -1.58
C GLU A 19 -12.92 10.44 -3.05
N ASP A 20 -11.73 10.98 -3.34
CA ASP A 20 -11.30 11.29 -4.70
C ASP A 20 -11.37 10.04 -5.59
N GLY A 21 -12.11 10.17 -6.70
CA GLY A 21 -12.34 9.08 -7.64
C GLY A 21 -13.29 7.97 -7.17
N ALA A 22 -13.91 8.04 -5.98
CA ALA A 22 -14.84 7.00 -5.50
C ALA A 22 -16.13 6.97 -6.35
N SER A 23 -16.64 8.14 -6.72
CA SER A 23 -17.79 8.27 -7.64
C SER A 23 -17.46 7.79 -9.06
N VAL A 24 -16.22 8.02 -9.51
CA VAL A 24 -15.74 7.53 -10.81
C VAL A 24 -15.64 6.01 -10.79
N TYR A 25 -15.12 5.44 -9.71
CA TYR A 25 -15.06 3.99 -9.51
C TYR A 25 -16.46 3.38 -9.51
N SER A 26 -17.42 3.91 -8.74
CA SER A 26 -18.75 3.29 -8.60
C SER A 26 -19.56 3.25 -9.91
N CYS A 27 -19.25 4.14 -10.86
CA CYS A 27 -19.86 4.14 -12.19
C CYS A 27 -19.09 3.29 -13.21
N SER A 28 -17.92 2.76 -12.86
CA SER A 28 -17.00 2.07 -13.77
C SER A 28 -17.51 0.68 -14.21
N PRO A 29 -17.10 0.20 -15.39
CA PRO A 29 -17.36 -1.19 -15.81
C PRO A 29 -16.82 -2.22 -14.81
N GLU A 30 -15.69 -1.94 -14.17
CA GLU A 30 -15.07 -2.77 -13.15
C GLU A 30 -15.98 -2.91 -11.92
N ALA A 31 -16.50 -1.79 -11.42
CA ALA A 31 -17.44 -1.80 -10.29
C ALA A 31 -18.75 -2.53 -10.63
N LYS A 32 -19.26 -2.39 -11.85
CA LYS A 32 -20.45 -3.13 -12.31
C LYS A 32 -20.21 -4.63 -12.42
N LYS A 33 -18.98 -5.07 -12.72
CA LYS A 33 -18.60 -6.48 -12.69
C LYS A 33 -18.51 -7.01 -11.26
N GLU A 34 -17.94 -6.24 -10.34
CA GLU A 34 -17.84 -6.62 -8.92
C GLU A 34 -19.22 -6.60 -8.23
N PHE A 35 -20.08 -5.65 -8.58
CA PHE A 35 -21.34 -5.37 -7.89
C PHE A 35 -22.50 -5.11 -8.89
N PRO A 36 -22.99 -6.14 -9.61
CA PRO A 36 -23.96 -5.95 -10.70
C PRO A 36 -25.30 -5.33 -10.29
N ASN A 37 -25.75 -5.57 -9.05
CA ASN A 37 -27.10 -5.24 -8.58
C ASN A 37 -27.11 -4.21 -7.42
N LEU A 38 -25.99 -3.55 -7.14
CA LEU A 38 -25.89 -2.55 -6.07
C LEU A 38 -25.98 -1.14 -6.61
N ASP A 39 -26.58 -0.26 -5.81
CA ASP A 39 -26.65 1.17 -6.10
C ASP A 39 -25.26 1.81 -6.07
N THR A 40 -25.02 2.79 -6.95
CA THR A 40 -23.73 3.46 -7.09
C THR A 40 -23.27 4.15 -5.80
N ASN A 41 -24.20 4.67 -4.98
CA ASN A 41 -23.84 5.31 -3.71
C ASN A 41 -23.33 4.28 -2.69
N ILE A 42 -23.92 3.08 -2.69
CA ILE A 42 -23.48 1.98 -1.83
C ILE A 42 -22.10 1.50 -2.28
N ILE A 43 -21.86 1.40 -3.59
CA ILE A 43 -20.56 1.02 -4.14
C ILE A 43 -19.49 2.06 -3.76
N SER A 44 -19.80 3.36 -3.83
CA SER A 44 -18.89 4.41 -3.35
C SER A 44 -18.54 4.23 -1.87
N ALA A 45 -19.52 3.92 -1.02
CA ALA A 45 -19.28 3.66 0.40
C ALA A 45 -18.41 2.41 0.63
N VAL A 46 -18.60 1.35 -0.16
CA VAL A 46 -17.75 0.14 -0.13
C VAL A 46 -16.31 0.49 -0.52
N SER A 47 -16.12 1.36 -1.52
CA SER A 47 -14.79 1.81 -1.93
C SER A 47 -14.08 2.57 -0.80
N LEU A 48 -14.77 3.48 -0.12
CA LEU A 48 -14.22 4.19 1.04
C LEU A 48 -13.79 3.24 2.16
N ALA A 49 -14.60 2.22 2.46
CA ALA A 49 -14.26 1.20 3.45
C ALA A 49 -13.04 0.36 3.04
N ARG A 50 -12.93 -0.01 1.76
CA ARG A 50 -11.78 -0.78 1.24
C ARG A 50 -10.50 0.03 1.19
N ARG A 51 -10.57 1.32 0.89
CA ARG A 51 -9.42 2.25 0.96
C ARG A 51 -8.85 2.33 2.36
N LEU A 52 -9.67 2.21 3.40
CA LEU A 52 -9.19 2.15 4.77
C LEU A 52 -8.41 0.86 5.05
N GLN A 53 -8.88 -0.28 4.52
CA GLN A 53 -8.25 -1.59 4.69
C GLN A 53 -6.94 -1.72 3.92
N ASP A 54 -6.97 -1.42 2.62
CA ASP A 54 -5.79 -1.42 1.75
C ASP A 54 -5.96 -0.35 0.66
N PRO A 55 -5.39 0.85 0.85
CA PRO A 55 -5.47 1.94 -0.10
C PRO A 55 -4.94 1.57 -1.49
N LEU A 56 -3.85 0.80 -1.57
CA LEU A 56 -3.22 0.46 -2.83
C LEU A 56 -4.15 -0.40 -3.69
N SER A 57 -4.73 -1.44 -3.08
CA SER A 57 -5.58 -2.41 -3.76
C SER A 57 -6.87 -1.79 -4.33
N GLU A 58 -7.35 -0.71 -3.73
CA GLU A 58 -8.59 -0.04 -4.12
C GLU A 58 -8.33 1.16 -5.03
N LEU A 59 -7.32 2.00 -4.75
CA LEU A 59 -6.99 3.17 -5.58
C LEU A 59 -6.46 2.77 -6.98
N VAL A 60 -5.84 1.59 -7.11
CA VAL A 60 -5.36 1.08 -8.40
C VAL A 60 -6.48 0.83 -9.43
N LYS A 61 -7.72 0.67 -8.96
CA LYS A 61 -8.92 0.49 -9.79
C LYS A 61 -9.39 1.78 -10.44
N ILE A 62 -8.87 2.92 -9.98
CA ILE A 62 -9.24 4.25 -10.47
C ILE A 62 -8.17 4.71 -11.45
N GLU A 63 -8.62 5.33 -12.55
CA GLU A 63 -7.67 5.96 -13.46
C GLU A 63 -6.97 7.12 -12.76
N PRO A 64 -5.63 7.19 -12.79
CA PRO A 64 -4.92 8.04 -11.84
C PRO A 64 -5.25 9.54 -11.90
N HIS A 65 -5.68 10.04 -13.07
CA HIS A 65 -6.10 11.43 -13.23
C HIS A 65 -7.37 11.80 -12.45
N HIS A 66 -8.11 10.83 -11.94
CA HIS A 66 -9.29 11.05 -11.07
C HIS A 66 -8.94 11.03 -9.57
N LEU A 67 -7.69 10.81 -9.19
CA LEU A 67 -7.27 10.73 -7.79
C LEU A 67 -7.10 12.10 -7.10
N GLY A 68 -7.48 13.21 -7.76
CA GLY A 68 -7.50 14.53 -7.12
C GLY A 68 -6.12 14.99 -6.65
N ILE A 69 -5.08 14.79 -7.45
CA ILE A 69 -3.67 14.99 -7.05
C ILE A 69 -3.26 16.47 -6.87
N GLY A 70 -4.07 17.42 -7.33
CA GLY A 70 -3.80 18.84 -7.18
C GLY A 70 -4.87 19.74 -7.81
N MET A 71 -4.92 21.00 -7.36
CA MET A 71 -5.95 21.96 -7.81
C MET A 71 -5.96 22.18 -9.33
N TYR A 72 -4.78 22.28 -9.93
CA TYR A 72 -4.62 22.59 -11.35
C TYR A 72 -4.38 21.34 -12.20
N GLN A 73 -4.72 20.14 -11.70
CA GLN A 73 -4.53 18.91 -12.46
C GLN A 73 -5.28 18.91 -13.81
N HIS A 74 -6.39 19.66 -13.90
CA HIS A 74 -7.19 19.76 -15.11
C HIS A 74 -6.61 20.73 -16.15
N ASP A 75 -5.67 21.60 -15.76
CA ASP A 75 -5.03 22.57 -16.65
C ASP A 75 -3.80 21.98 -17.36
N LEU A 76 -3.33 20.82 -16.87
CA LEU A 76 -2.21 20.08 -17.41
C LEU A 76 -2.65 19.17 -18.57
N LYS A 77 -1.70 18.85 -19.45
CA LYS A 77 -1.96 17.94 -20.58
C LYS A 77 -2.28 16.52 -20.06
N LYS A 78 -3.51 16.06 -20.31
CA LYS A 78 -4.03 14.76 -19.85
C LYS A 78 -3.06 13.59 -20.02
N LYS A 79 -2.48 13.44 -21.22
CA LYS A 79 -1.54 12.34 -21.53
C LYS A 79 -0.30 12.35 -20.62
N SER A 80 0.28 13.51 -20.35
CA SER A 80 1.49 13.63 -19.54
C SER A 80 1.24 13.26 -18.07
N ILE A 81 0.08 13.67 -17.54
CA ILE A 81 -0.34 13.28 -16.18
C ILE A 81 -0.60 11.78 -16.11
N GLU A 82 -1.32 11.22 -17.09
CA GLU A 82 -1.63 9.79 -17.13
C GLU A 82 -0.37 8.93 -17.16
N GLU A 83 0.63 9.30 -17.96
CA GLU A 83 1.91 8.60 -18.04
C GLU A 83 2.68 8.68 -16.71
N ALA A 84 2.85 9.89 -16.15
CA ALA A 84 3.56 10.08 -14.89
C ALA A 84 2.89 9.35 -13.72
N LEU A 85 1.57 9.44 -13.61
CA LEU A 85 0.85 8.77 -12.54
C LEU A 85 0.80 7.25 -12.72
N LYS A 86 0.76 6.75 -13.96
CA LYS A 86 0.83 5.31 -14.21
C LYS A 86 2.19 4.75 -13.80
N GLU A 87 3.26 5.50 -13.99
CA GLU A 87 4.61 5.14 -13.53
C GLU A 87 4.65 5.04 -12.01
N VAL A 88 4.23 6.10 -11.29
CA VAL A 88 4.17 6.11 -9.81
C VAL A 88 3.33 4.95 -9.26
N VAL A 89 2.17 4.67 -9.85
CA VAL A 89 1.33 3.54 -9.42
C VAL A 89 2.04 2.20 -9.64
N SER A 90 2.75 2.04 -10.76
CA SER A 90 3.49 0.82 -11.07
C SER A 90 4.68 0.63 -10.14
N GLU A 91 5.38 1.72 -9.78
CA GLU A 91 6.44 1.73 -8.77
C GLU A 91 5.92 1.34 -7.39
N CYS A 92 4.82 1.93 -6.93
CA CYS A 92 4.21 1.59 -5.64
C CYS A 92 3.83 0.10 -5.56
N VAL A 93 3.21 -0.42 -6.63
CA VAL A 93 2.82 -1.84 -6.71
C VAL A 93 4.04 -2.75 -6.75
N SER A 94 5.10 -2.36 -7.46
CA SER A 94 6.34 -3.13 -7.56
C SER A 94 7.12 -3.12 -6.25
N PHE A 95 7.16 -1.98 -5.56
CA PHE A 95 7.84 -1.83 -4.28
C PHE A 95 7.22 -2.73 -3.20
N ILE A 96 5.89 -2.76 -3.13
CA ILE A 96 5.19 -3.59 -2.13
C ILE A 96 5.17 -5.05 -2.56
N GLY A 97 4.94 -5.32 -3.85
CA GLY A 97 4.73 -6.65 -4.40
C GLY A 97 3.29 -7.15 -4.24
N VAL A 98 2.91 -8.13 -5.05
CA VAL A 98 1.52 -8.57 -5.21
C VAL A 98 1.41 -10.08 -5.02
N ASP A 99 0.47 -10.55 -4.22
CA ASP A 99 0.20 -11.98 -4.06
C ASP A 99 -0.63 -12.53 -5.22
N LEU A 100 -0.11 -13.53 -5.92
CA LEU A 100 -0.73 -14.14 -7.09
C LEU A 100 -2.12 -14.73 -6.83
N ASN A 101 -2.34 -15.25 -5.63
CA ASN A 101 -3.56 -15.99 -5.31
C ASN A 101 -4.71 -15.07 -4.90
N THR A 102 -4.40 -13.92 -4.33
CA THR A 102 -5.40 -12.98 -3.79
C THR A 102 -5.58 -11.74 -4.68
N ALA A 103 -4.59 -11.39 -5.50
CA ALA A 103 -4.64 -10.18 -6.28
C ALA A 103 -5.77 -10.13 -7.31
N SER A 104 -6.30 -8.91 -7.46
CA SER A 104 -7.31 -8.57 -8.46
C SER A 104 -6.67 -8.36 -9.83
N HIS A 105 -7.51 -8.39 -10.86
CA HIS A 105 -7.10 -8.04 -12.22
C HIS A 105 -6.43 -6.66 -12.29
N SER A 106 -7.02 -5.66 -11.64
CA SER A 106 -6.53 -4.26 -11.66
C SER A 106 -5.15 -4.12 -11.04
N LEU A 107 -4.87 -4.88 -9.96
CA LEU A 107 -3.58 -4.85 -9.28
C LEU A 107 -2.49 -5.55 -10.10
N LEU A 108 -2.77 -6.75 -10.61
CA LEU A 108 -1.82 -7.51 -11.45
C LEU A 108 -1.44 -6.76 -12.73
N ARG A 109 -2.37 -5.97 -13.31
CA ARG A 109 -2.10 -5.16 -14.52
C ARG A 109 -1.01 -4.10 -14.30
N ARG A 110 -0.72 -3.72 -13.05
CA ARG A 110 0.32 -2.73 -12.72
C ARG A 110 1.69 -3.35 -12.46
N VAL A 111 1.79 -4.68 -12.43
CA VAL A 111 3.08 -5.36 -12.24
C VAL A 111 3.90 -5.27 -13.52
N ALA A 112 5.19 -4.97 -13.38
CA ALA A 112 6.12 -4.88 -14.50
C ALA A 112 6.08 -6.16 -15.36
N GLY A 113 5.99 -5.98 -16.69
CA GLY A 113 5.94 -7.09 -17.64
C GLY A 113 4.56 -7.75 -17.78
N LEU A 114 3.55 -7.42 -16.98
CA LEU A 114 2.19 -7.96 -17.16
C LEU A 114 1.34 -7.03 -18.03
N SER A 115 0.72 -7.60 -19.06
CA SER A 115 -0.28 -6.93 -19.89
C SER A 115 -1.67 -7.47 -19.57
N ASP A 116 -2.71 -6.77 -20.00
CA ASP A 116 -4.11 -7.16 -19.79
C ASP A 116 -4.40 -8.62 -20.17
N LYS A 117 -3.91 -9.04 -21.34
CA LYS A 117 -4.02 -10.40 -21.84
C LYS A 117 -3.28 -11.41 -20.94
N ARG A 118 -2.08 -11.07 -20.45
CA ARG A 118 -1.30 -11.93 -19.56
C ARG A 118 -1.99 -12.09 -18.20
N VAL A 119 -2.53 -11.02 -17.65
CA VAL A 119 -3.31 -11.05 -16.39
C VAL A 119 -4.55 -11.91 -16.53
N THR A 120 -5.29 -11.77 -17.64
CA THR A 120 -6.44 -12.63 -17.93
C THR A 120 -6.04 -14.11 -17.95
N ASN A 121 -4.91 -14.44 -18.58
CA ASN A 121 -4.40 -15.82 -18.59
C ASN A 121 -3.96 -16.31 -17.20
N ILE A 122 -3.39 -15.44 -16.35
CA ILE A 122 -3.04 -15.77 -14.96
C ILE A 122 -4.28 -16.09 -14.14
N LEU A 123 -5.32 -15.26 -14.23
CA LEU A 123 -6.58 -15.48 -13.52
C LEU A 123 -7.28 -16.74 -14.01
N LYS A 124 -7.31 -16.96 -15.33
CA LYS A 124 -7.85 -18.20 -15.91
C LYS A 124 -7.09 -19.43 -15.43
N PHE A 125 -5.76 -19.37 -15.39
CA PHE A 125 -4.96 -20.47 -14.85
C PHE A 125 -5.28 -20.75 -13.38
N ARG A 126 -5.47 -19.70 -12.57
CA ARG A 126 -5.88 -19.79 -11.16
C ARG A 126 -7.26 -20.41 -10.98
N GLU A 127 -8.21 -20.08 -11.86
CA GLU A 127 -9.57 -20.65 -11.85
C GLU A 127 -9.57 -22.13 -12.25
N GLU A 128 -8.76 -22.51 -13.24
CA GLU A 128 -8.72 -23.89 -13.78
C GLU A 128 -7.84 -24.85 -12.95
N ASN A 129 -6.72 -24.37 -12.40
CA ASN A 129 -5.71 -25.22 -11.73
C ASN A 129 -5.66 -25.01 -10.20
N GLY A 130 -6.45 -24.07 -9.67
CA GLY A 130 -6.40 -23.67 -8.27
C GLY A 130 -5.26 -22.70 -7.95
N SER A 131 -4.99 -22.50 -6.65
CA SER A 131 -3.95 -21.58 -6.17
C SER A 131 -2.56 -21.94 -6.69
N PHE A 132 -1.76 -20.92 -6.99
CA PHE A 132 -0.33 -21.05 -7.22
C PHE A 132 0.35 -21.49 -5.92
N TYR A 133 1.24 -22.48 -6.03
CA TYR A 133 2.10 -22.96 -4.96
C TYR A 133 3.56 -22.48 -5.14
N ASN A 134 3.98 -22.11 -6.35
CA ASN A 134 5.28 -21.47 -6.58
C ASN A 134 5.26 -20.51 -7.79
N ARG A 135 6.29 -19.67 -7.91
CA ARG A 135 6.42 -18.74 -9.05
C ARG A 135 6.64 -19.47 -10.37
N GLU A 136 7.34 -20.61 -10.37
CA GLU A 136 7.68 -21.35 -11.61
C GLU A 136 6.45 -21.76 -12.42
N GLN A 137 5.30 -21.97 -11.78
CA GLN A 137 4.03 -22.22 -12.46
C GLN A 137 3.64 -21.13 -13.46
N LEU A 138 4.11 -19.88 -13.28
CA LEU A 138 3.88 -18.80 -14.25
C LEU A 138 4.43 -19.15 -15.64
N ASN A 139 5.50 -19.96 -15.73
CA ASN A 139 6.07 -20.38 -17.01
C ASN A 139 5.15 -21.34 -17.79
N LYS A 140 4.14 -21.94 -17.15
CA LYS A 140 3.13 -22.79 -17.80
C LYS A 140 2.04 -21.97 -18.52
N ILE A 141 1.99 -20.66 -18.29
CA ILE A 141 0.94 -19.78 -18.77
C ILE A 141 1.29 -19.23 -20.14
N SER A 142 0.34 -19.32 -21.08
CA SER A 142 0.51 -18.75 -22.41
C SER A 142 0.79 -17.25 -22.36
N GLY A 143 1.88 -16.83 -23.00
CA GLY A 143 2.32 -15.43 -23.07
C GLY A 143 3.28 -14.98 -21.96
N ILE A 144 3.59 -15.85 -20.99
CA ILE A 144 4.65 -15.66 -20.00
C ILE A 144 5.85 -16.51 -20.39
N GLY A 145 6.72 -15.94 -21.22
CA GLY A 145 8.02 -16.54 -21.55
C GLY A 145 9.12 -16.15 -20.56
N PRO A 146 10.35 -16.68 -20.72
CA PRO A 146 11.46 -16.44 -19.79
C PRO A 146 11.75 -14.96 -19.51
N LYS A 147 11.68 -14.11 -20.55
CA LYS A 147 11.88 -12.66 -20.41
C LYS A 147 10.78 -11.99 -19.58
N VAL A 148 9.53 -12.41 -19.77
CA VAL A 148 8.38 -11.87 -19.03
C VAL A 148 8.45 -12.33 -17.58
N PHE A 149 8.73 -13.61 -17.37
CA PHE A 149 8.93 -14.17 -16.04
C PHE A 149 10.02 -13.41 -15.27
N LYS A 150 11.19 -13.19 -15.88
CA LYS A 150 12.27 -12.39 -15.27
C LYS A 150 11.84 -10.95 -14.93
N GLN A 151 10.91 -10.35 -15.67
CA GLN A 151 10.43 -8.99 -15.38
C GLN A 151 9.44 -8.95 -14.23
N CYS A 152 8.58 -9.96 -14.07
CA CYS A 152 7.50 -9.92 -13.10
C CYS A 152 7.76 -10.72 -11.81
N ALA A 153 8.60 -11.76 -11.85
CA ALA A 153 8.70 -12.75 -10.78
C ALA A 153 9.13 -12.16 -9.42
N GLY A 154 10.00 -11.14 -9.42
CA GLY A 154 10.44 -10.49 -8.17
C GLY A 154 9.34 -9.70 -7.46
N PHE A 155 8.31 -9.27 -8.19
CA PHE A 155 7.20 -8.48 -7.66
C PHE A 155 5.98 -9.32 -7.32
N LEU A 156 5.98 -10.60 -7.67
CA LEU A 156 4.87 -11.52 -7.45
C LEU A 156 5.19 -12.42 -6.27
N ARG A 157 4.30 -12.55 -5.30
CA ARG A 157 4.47 -13.41 -4.11
C ARG A 157 3.47 -14.55 -4.14
N VAL A 158 3.79 -15.63 -3.46
CA VAL A 158 2.85 -16.74 -3.20
C VAL A 158 2.69 -16.86 -1.69
N GLY A 159 1.48 -16.62 -1.19
CA GLY A 159 1.20 -16.61 0.25
C GLY A 159 1.43 -17.97 0.95
N PRO A 160 1.75 -17.98 2.26
CA PRO A 160 2.10 -19.19 3.01
C PRO A 160 0.92 -20.13 3.27
N THR A 161 -0.32 -19.64 3.24
CA THR A 161 -1.54 -20.45 3.44
C THR A 161 -2.00 -21.19 2.17
N ASP A 162 -1.56 -20.74 1.00
CA ASP A 162 -1.83 -21.43 -0.28
C ASP A 162 -0.81 -22.54 -0.55
N ALA A 163 0.29 -22.58 0.20
CA ALA A 163 1.19 -23.70 0.28
C ALA A 163 0.54 -24.84 1.09
N LYS A 164 -0.56 -25.41 0.57
CA LYS A 164 -1.10 -26.68 1.09
C LYS A 164 -0.05 -27.76 0.88
N THR A 165 0.70 -28.00 1.95
CA THR A 165 1.51 -29.19 2.15
C THR A 165 0.59 -30.32 2.58
N THR A 166 -0.19 -30.87 1.65
CA THR A 166 -0.95 -32.14 1.79
C THR A 166 -1.31 -32.56 0.37
N ASP A 167 -0.65 -33.57 -0.22
CA ASP A 167 -1.02 -34.95 0.10
C ASP A 167 0.14 -35.91 0.34
N ARG A 168 -0.08 -36.76 1.34
CA ARG A 168 0.64 -38.01 1.54
C ARG A 168 0.42 -38.86 0.28
N PHE A 169 1.50 -39.36 -0.32
CA PHE A 169 1.60 -40.33 -1.45
C PHE A 169 2.03 -39.87 -2.84
N TYR A 170 2.13 -38.57 -3.16
CA TYR A 170 2.74 -38.09 -4.41
C TYR A 170 3.65 -36.87 -4.14
N GLU A 171 4.64 -36.64 -5.02
CA GLU A 171 5.81 -35.74 -4.87
C GLU A 171 5.60 -34.47 -4.01
N LYS A 172 6.56 -34.22 -3.10
CA LYS A 172 6.59 -33.03 -2.22
C LYS A 172 6.22 -31.75 -3.00
N PRO A 173 5.33 -30.87 -2.50
CA PRO A 173 5.17 -29.56 -3.10
C PRO A 173 6.50 -28.80 -2.95
N LYS A 174 7.12 -28.46 -4.09
CA LYS A 174 8.27 -27.56 -4.18
C LYS A 174 7.80 -26.11 -3.99
N THR A 175 7.20 -25.81 -2.84
CA THR A 175 6.99 -24.43 -2.40
C THR A 175 8.27 -24.00 -1.72
N THR A 176 9.09 -23.19 -2.40
CA THR A 176 10.25 -22.60 -1.74
C THR A 176 9.71 -21.44 -0.91
N LYS A 177 9.93 -21.42 0.41
CA LYS A 177 9.53 -20.26 1.25
C LYS A 177 10.12 -18.92 0.76
N LEU A 178 11.12 -18.96 -0.13
CA LEU A 178 11.63 -17.83 -0.90
C LEU A 178 10.61 -17.20 -1.87
N ASP A 179 9.55 -17.90 -2.27
CA ASP A 179 8.45 -17.35 -3.09
C ASP A 179 7.56 -16.40 -2.28
N CYS A 180 7.64 -16.45 -0.94
CA CYS A 180 6.97 -15.53 -0.03
C CYS A 180 7.76 -14.23 0.20
N THR A 181 9.03 -14.17 -0.20
CA THR A 181 9.91 -13.00 -0.03
C THR A 181 9.99 -12.19 -1.33
N TYR A 182 10.57 -11.00 -1.30
CA TYR A 182 10.83 -10.21 -2.51
C TYR A 182 12.16 -10.58 -3.20
N ILE A 183 12.80 -11.68 -2.80
CA ILE A 183 14.00 -12.20 -3.46
C ILE A 183 13.62 -12.69 -4.85
N HIS A 184 14.29 -12.21 -5.89
CA HIS A 184 14.06 -12.66 -7.25
C HIS A 184 14.54 -14.12 -7.45
N PRO A 185 13.83 -14.97 -8.23
CA PRO A 185 14.27 -16.36 -8.49
C PRO A 185 15.69 -16.51 -9.04
N GLU A 186 16.23 -15.50 -9.73
CA GLU A 186 17.61 -15.50 -10.22
C GLU A 186 18.66 -15.51 -9.09
N SER A 187 18.28 -15.12 -7.88
CA SER A 187 19.14 -15.05 -6.70
C SER A 187 18.86 -16.17 -5.70
N TYR A 188 18.02 -17.16 -6.04
CA TYR A 188 17.71 -18.28 -5.14
C TYR A 188 18.92 -19.12 -4.81
N ASP A 189 19.79 -19.39 -5.77
CA ASP A 189 21.01 -20.16 -5.52
C ASP A 189 21.92 -19.45 -4.51
N ILE A 190 22.02 -18.12 -4.59
CA ILE A 190 22.79 -17.28 -3.67
C ILE A 190 22.18 -17.35 -2.26
N ALA A 191 20.86 -17.18 -2.15
CA ALA A 191 20.16 -17.25 -0.87
C ALA A 191 20.28 -18.64 -0.22
N LEU A 192 20.18 -19.71 -1.00
CA LEU A 192 20.35 -21.08 -0.53
C LEU A 192 21.79 -21.37 -0.09
N ASN A 193 22.79 -20.83 -0.78
CA ASN A 193 24.20 -20.98 -0.39
C ASN A 193 24.51 -20.20 0.89
N LEU A 194 23.95 -19.00 1.06
CA LEU A 194 24.02 -18.25 2.32
C LEU A 194 23.42 -19.07 3.47
N MET A 195 22.23 -19.66 3.29
CA MET A 195 21.59 -20.49 4.32
C MET A 195 22.43 -21.72 4.68
N LYS A 196 23.01 -22.41 3.68
CA LYS A 196 23.93 -23.54 3.92
C LYS A 196 25.14 -23.13 4.75
N ARG A 197 25.72 -21.95 4.47
CA ARG A 197 26.88 -21.41 5.21
C ARG A 197 26.54 -21.16 6.68
N LEU A 198 25.34 -20.66 6.93
CA LEU A 198 24.81 -20.39 8.28
C LEU A 198 24.21 -21.62 8.96
N LYS A 199 24.17 -22.77 8.27
CA LYS A 199 23.60 -24.04 8.74
C LYS A 199 22.11 -23.94 9.12
N ILE A 200 21.38 -23.03 8.47
CA ILE A 200 19.93 -22.85 8.63
C ILE A 200 19.20 -23.47 7.44
N GLN A 201 17.96 -23.92 7.64
CA GLN A 201 17.18 -24.56 6.57
C GLN A 201 16.16 -23.58 5.95
N PRO A 202 15.85 -23.70 4.65
CA PRO A 202 14.83 -22.87 4.01
C PRO A 202 13.42 -23.03 4.61
N ILE A 203 13.17 -24.14 5.31
CA ILE A 203 11.90 -24.39 6.02
C ILE A 203 11.74 -23.50 7.25
N ASP A 204 12.83 -22.92 7.78
CA ASP A 204 12.81 -22.09 8.98
C ASP A 204 12.60 -20.60 8.67
N ILE A 205 12.52 -20.23 7.38
CA ILE A 205 12.26 -18.84 6.96
C ILE A 205 10.99 -18.31 7.63
N GLY A 206 11.12 -17.13 8.24
CA GLY A 206 10.09 -16.43 8.97
C GLY A 206 9.99 -16.77 10.47
N GLN A 207 10.78 -17.70 10.98
CA GLN A 207 10.89 -17.95 12.42
C GLN A 207 11.84 -16.96 13.09
N ASP A 208 11.61 -16.65 14.37
CA ASP A 208 12.39 -15.65 15.10
C ASP A 208 13.88 -16.02 15.18
N ASP A 209 14.21 -17.27 15.49
CA ASP A 209 15.60 -17.76 15.58
C ASP A 209 16.33 -17.65 14.22
N PHE A 210 15.63 -17.92 13.13
CA PHE A 210 16.13 -17.76 11.77
C PHE A 210 16.44 -16.29 11.49
N ILE A 211 15.50 -15.41 11.78
CA ILE A 211 15.61 -13.96 11.56
C ILE A 211 16.80 -13.38 12.35
N GLN A 212 16.93 -13.72 13.64
CA GLN A 212 18.05 -13.25 14.47
C GLN A 212 19.41 -13.70 13.92
N THR A 213 19.49 -14.95 13.43
CA THR A 213 20.70 -15.47 12.80
C THR A 213 21.07 -14.67 11.55
N ILE A 214 20.09 -14.34 10.71
CA ILE A 214 20.31 -13.52 9.51
C ILE A 214 20.76 -12.10 9.86
N ILE A 215 20.10 -11.44 10.82
CA ILE A 215 20.45 -10.08 11.27
C ILE A 215 21.90 -10.03 11.78
N SER A 216 22.33 -11.04 12.55
CA SER A 216 23.71 -11.10 13.05
C SER A 216 24.77 -11.14 11.93
N CYS A 217 24.39 -11.58 10.72
CA CYS A 217 25.26 -11.70 9.56
C CYS A 217 25.37 -10.40 8.74
N GLU A 218 24.54 -9.39 9.01
CA GLU A 218 24.56 -8.11 8.31
C GLU A 218 25.95 -7.44 8.39
N SER A 219 26.59 -7.50 9.56
CA SER A 219 27.96 -7.01 9.79
C SER A 219 29.04 -7.70 8.93
N ARG A 220 28.72 -8.86 8.34
CA ARG A 220 29.62 -9.67 7.51
C ARG A 220 29.25 -9.63 6.03
N ALA A 221 28.33 -8.75 5.63
CA ALA A 221 27.83 -8.69 4.25
C ALA A 221 28.97 -8.55 3.23
N GLU A 222 29.99 -7.74 3.50
CA GLU A 222 31.15 -7.57 2.61
C GLU A 222 31.95 -8.86 2.43
N ALA A 223 32.29 -9.54 3.53
CA ALA A 223 33.02 -10.82 3.45
C ALA A 223 32.23 -11.91 2.71
N LEU A 224 30.89 -11.89 2.82
CA LEU A 224 30.01 -12.82 2.12
C LEU A 224 29.97 -12.58 0.60
N THR A 225 30.28 -11.36 0.11
CA THR A 225 30.31 -11.06 -1.34
C THR A 225 31.36 -11.86 -2.07
N GLU A 226 32.56 -11.96 -1.49
CA GLU A 226 33.69 -12.72 -2.04
C GLU A 226 33.41 -14.22 -1.98
N GLU A 227 32.84 -14.72 -0.87
CA GLU A 227 32.52 -16.14 -0.70
C GLU A 227 31.43 -16.61 -1.68
N LEU A 228 30.42 -15.77 -1.94
CA LEU A 228 29.23 -16.13 -2.73
C LEU A 228 29.28 -15.64 -4.18
N ASN A 229 30.35 -14.96 -4.61
CA ASN A 229 30.52 -14.38 -5.94
C ASN A 229 29.31 -13.53 -6.40
N CYS A 230 28.85 -12.60 -5.55
CA CYS A 230 27.73 -11.73 -5.88
C CYS A 230 27.94 -10.30 -5.39
N SER A 231 27.12 -9.38 -5.91
CA SER A 231 27.25 -7.96 -5.58
C SER A 231 26.83 -7.68 -4.13
N LEU A 232 27.43 -6.67 -3.52
CA LEU A 232 27.10 -6.22 -2.16
C LEU A 232 25.61 -5.90 -2.02
N GLU A 233 25.04 -5.22 -3.02
CA GLU A 233 23.62 -4.86 -3.03
C GLU A 233 22.71 -6.09 -3.10
N THR A 234 23.09 -7.12 -3.85
CA THR A 234 22.34 -8.38 -3.89
C THR A 234 22.35 -9.08 -2.53
N ILE A 235 23.50 -9.13 -1.85
CA ILE A 235 23.58 -9.74 -0.52
C ILE A 235 22.77 -8.95 0.50
N LYS A 236 22.91 -7.62 0.52
CA LYS A 236 22.13 -6.77 1.43
C LYS A 236 20.64 -6.98 1.22
N LEU A 237 20.17 -6.99 -0.03
CA LEU A 237 18.77 -7.25 -0.36
C LEU A 237 18.30 -8.64 0.11
N ILE A 238 19.13 -9.67 -0.05
CA ILE A 238 18.81 -11.03 0.43
C ILE A 238 18.75 -11.07 1.96
N ILE A 239 19.72 -10.46 2.66
CA ILE A 239 19.75 -10.39 4.13
C ILE A 239 18.52 -9.64 4.64
N GLU A 240 18.22 -8.50 4.05
CA GLU A 240 17.03 -7.71 4.37
C GLU A 240 15.76 -8.51 4.14
N ALA A 241 15.62 -9.20 3.00
CA ALA A 241 14.43 -9.98 2.69
C ALA A 241 14.23 -11.17 3.64
N LEU A 242 15.33 -11.78 4.10
CA LEU A 242 15.31 -12.92 5.03
C LEU A 242 15.21 -12.50 6.50
N SER A 243 15.49 -11.23 6.83
CA SER A 243 15.34 -10.69 8.19
C SER A 243 13.91 -10.25 8.52
N LYS A 244 13.00 -10.29 7.54
CA LYS A 244 11.58 -9.98 7.73
C LYS A 244 10.73 -11.25 7.92
N PRO A 245 9.63 -11.19 8.69
CA PRO A 245 8.70 -12.31 8.83
C PRO A 245 8.00 -12.63 7.50
N LEU A 246 7.42 -13.83 7.42
CA LEU A 246 6.60 -14.21 6.26
C LEU A 246 5.39 -13.26 6.14
N ASN A 247 5.12 -12.79 4.92
CA ASN A 247 4.11 -11.76 4.61
C ASN A 247 4.39 -10.38 5.20
N TYR A 248 5.65 -10.03 5.41
CA TYR A 248 5.98 -8.67 5.78
C TYR A 248 5.50 -7.68 4.71
N ASP A 249 4.75 -6.67 5.16
CA ASP A 249 4.33 -5.56 4.34
C ASP A 249 5.22 -4.36 4.69
N LEU A 250 6.02 -3.90 3.71
CA LEU A 250 6.92 -2.76 3.86
C LEU A 250 6.16 -1.48 4.28
N ARG A 251 4.85 -1.39 4.02
CA ARG A 251 4.02 -0.26 4.47
C ARG A 251 3.88 -0.19 5.98
N THR A 252 4.16 -1.26 6.71
CA THR A 252 4.09 -1.26 8.19
C THR A 252 5.20 -0.44 8.83
N GLU A 253 6.33 -0.26 8.14
CA GLU A 253 7.41 0.64 8.57
C GLU A 253 7.05 2.11 8.35
N ILE A 254 6.13 2.38 7.43
CA ILE A 254 5.67 3.74 7.16
C ILE A 254 4.78 4.19 8.32
N PRO A 255 5.09 5.31 8.99
CA PRO A 255 4.25 5.86 10.05
C PRO A 255 2.81 5.99 9.55
N GLN A 256 1.86 5.37 10.24
CA GLN A 256 0.47 5.37 9.81
C GLN A 256 -0.01 6.80 9.60
N ARG A 257 -0.26 7.22 8.35
CA ARG A 257 -0.70 8.60 8.03
C ARG A 257 -2.13 8.91 8.45
N GLN A 258 -2.87 7.90 8.89
CA GLN A 258 -4.25 8.03 9.32
C GLN A 258 -4.33 8.64 10.72
N ILE A 259 -5.29 9.54 10.92
CA ILE A 259 -5.59 10.17 12.20
C ILE A 259 -6.93 9.60 12.66
N PHE A 260 -6.89 8.73 13.67
CA PHE A 260 -8.10 8.21 14.30
C PHE A 260 -8.61 9.25 15.31
N ARG A 261 -9.83 9.69 15.10
CA ARG A 261 -10.51 10.71 15.91
C ARG A 261 -11.67 10.09 16.68
N ARG A 262 -12.10 10.79 17.73
CA ARG A 262 -13.20 10.40 18.62
C ARG A 262 -14.33 11.43 18.70
N GLU A 263 -14.00 12.72 18.72
CA GLU A 263 -14.93 13.73 19.24
C GLU A 263 -15.38 14.80 18.23
N ILE A 264 -14.60 15.10 17.19
CA ILE A 264 -14.82 16.29 16.33
C ILE A 264 -15.30 15.87 14.93
N ALA A 265 -16.61 15.70 14.76
CA ALA A 265 -17.19 15.24 13.50
C ALA A 265 -17.70 16.41 12.63
N ASN A 266 -18.17 17.49 13.25
CA ASN A 266 -18.79 18.61 12.57
C ASN A 266 -18.07 19.94 12.85
N ILE A 267 -18.31 20.91 11.97
CA ILE A 267 -17.79 22.29 12.14
C ILE A 267 -18.28 22.93 13.45
N ASN A 268 -19.46 22.51 13.94
CA ASN A 268 -20.05 22.98 15.18
C ASN A 268 -19.36 22.43 16.44
N ASP A 269 -18.58 21.37 16.30
CA ASP A 269 -17.83 20.77 17.41
C ASP A 269 -16.49 21.50 17.63
N LEU A 270 -16.12 22.42 16.72
CA LEU A 270 -14.88 23.20 16.82
C LEU A 270 -15.03 24.35 17.80
N THR A 271 -14.10 24.42 18.75
CA THR A 271 -13.93 25.56 19.64
C THR A 271 -12.71 26.36 19.25
N ILE A 272 -12.80 27.69 19.34
CA ILE A 272 -11.66 28.58 19.14
C ILE A 272 -10.58 28.24 20.18
N ASP A 273 -9.31 28.32 19.77
CA ASP A 273 -8.11 27.92 20.52
C ASP A 273 -7.96 26.42 20.79
N SER A 274 -8.86 25.56 20.30
CA SER A 274 -8.67 24.12 20.35
C SER A 274 -7.44 23.69 19.54
N VAL A 275 -6.69 22.75 20.10
CA VAL A 275 -5.57 22.10 19.43
C VAL A 275 -6.07 20.78 18.86
N ILE A 276 -5.96 20.64 17.55
CA ILE A 276 -6.43 19.49 16.80
C ILE A 276 -5.34 18.99 15.87
N THR A 277 -5.45 17.74 15.47
CA THR A 277 -4.54 17.14 14.47
C THR A 277 -5.21 17.14 13.11
N GLY A 278 -4.47 17.62 12.12
CA GLY A 278 -4.91 17.71 10.73
C GLY A 278 -3.91 17.08 9.79
N ARG A 279 -4.36 16.78 8.57
CA ARG A 279 -3.50 16.32 7.49
C ARG A 279 -3.44 17.35 6.38
N VAL A 280 -2.25 17.70 5.93
CA VAL A 280 -2.08 18.61 4.79
C VAL A 280 -2.67 17.96 3.54
N SER A 281 -3.68 18.60 2.96
CA SER A 281 -4.27 18.16 1.69
C SER A 281 -3.57 18.81 0.51
N ASN A 282 -3.15 20.07 0.64
CA ASN A 282 -2.55 20.81 -0.45
C ASN A 282 -1.68 21.98 0.04
N VAL A 283 -0.65 22.33 -0.73
CA VAL A 283 0.29 23.41 -0.42
C VAL A 283 0.27 24.43 -1.56
N THR A 284 0.20 25.72 -1.20
CA THR A 284 0.15 26.85 -2.12
C THR A 284 1.14 27.93 -1.70
N HIS A 285 1.43 28.88 -2.58
CA HIS A 285 2.34 30.00 -2.31
C HIS A 285 1.90 30.89 -1.13
N PHE A 286 0.59 30.98 -0.85
CA PHE A 286 0.04 31.84 0.21
C PHE A 286 -0.34 31.07 1.48
N GLY A 287 -0.27 29.74 1.46
CA GLY A 287 -0.70 28.94 2.60
C GLY A 287 -0.87 27.46 2.29
N CYS A 288 -1.31 26.73 3.29
CA CYS A 288 -1.51 25.28 3.26
C CYS A 288 -2.95 24.96 3.65
N PHE A 289 -3.59 24.07 2.88
CA PHE A 289 -4.92 23.55 3.19
C PHE A 289 -4.78 22.27 3.99
N VAL A 290 -5.47 22.21 5.13
CA VAL A 290 -5.41 21.10 6.07
C VAL A 290 -6.81 20.53 6.28
N ASP A 291 -6.91 19.22 6.14
CA ASP A 291 -8.11 18.47 6.47
C ASP A 291 -8.12 18.13 7.96
N ILE A 292 -9.03 18.80 8.67
CA ILE A 292 -9.30 18.62 10.10
C ILE A 292 -10.50 17.71 10.36
N GLY A 293 -11.21 17.34 9.30
CA GLY A 293 -12.23 16.34 9.34
C GLY A 293 -13.64 16.74 9.66
N VAL A 294 -13.96 17.99 9.34
CA VAL A 294 -15.30 18.57 9.49
C VAL A 294 -16.00 18.79 8.15
N GLY A 295 -15.56 18.10 7.10
CA GLY A 295 -16.08 18.22 5.72
C GLY A 295 -15.63 19.49 4.96
N LYS A 296 -14.91 20.40 5.62
CA LYS A 296 -14.28 21.58 5.01
C LYS A 296 -12.80 21.63 5.38
N MET A 297 -11.98 22.05 4.41
CA MET A 297 -10.55 22.27 4.64
C MET A 297 -10.34 23.59 5.36
N GLY A 298 -9.46 23.58 6.37
CA GLY A 298 -8.99 24.81 6.99
C GLY A 298 -7.74 25.34 6.29
N LEU A 299 -7.53 26.65 6.36
CA LEU A 299 -6.39 27.32 5.74
C LEU A 299 -5.40 27.76 6.81
N ILE A 300 -4.14 27.36 6.64
CA ILE A 300 -2.99 27.92 7.35
C ILE A 300 -2.32 28.93 6.42
N HIS A 301 -2.46 30.22 6.72
CA HIS A 301 -1.76 31.26 5.96
C HIS A 301 -0.24 31.16 6.19
N VAL A 302 0.57 31.56 5.21
CA VAL A 302 2.05 31.48 5.30
C VAL A 302 2.62 32.14 6.57
N SER A 303 2.01 33.25 7.00
CA SER A 303 2.40 33.96 8.23
C SER A 303 2.07 33.21 9.53
N LYS A 304 1.29 32.14 9.45
CA LYS A 304 0.83 31.30 10.57
C LYS A 304 1.42 29.88 10.52
N MET A 305 2.42 29.66 9.68
CA MET A 305 3.17 28.40 9.59
C MET A 305 4.30 28.30 10.62
N ASN A 306 4.65 29.39 11.32
CA ASN A 306 5.72 29.44 12.33
C ASN A 306 7.08 28.91 11.82
N GLY A 307 7.39 29.11 10.54
CA GLY A 307 8.64 28.65 9.91
C GLY A 307 8.65 27.16 9.52
N LEU A 308 7.55 26.42 9.70
CA LEU A 308 7.43 25.03 9.27
C LEU A 308 7.24 24.95 7.75
N VAL A 309 8.00 24.08 7.10
CA VAL A 309 7.82 23.70 5.70
C VAL A 309 6.94 22.46 5.67
N LEU A 310 5.71 22.62 5.18
CA LEU A 310 4.71 21.55 5.14
C LEU A 310 4.64 20.95 3.72
N GLN A 311 4.53 19.63 3.64
CA GLN A 311 4.30 18.89 2.40
C GLN A 311 2.92 18.24 2.37
N VAL A 312 2.46 17.92 1.17
CA VAL A 312 1.17 17.21 0.98
C VAL A 312 1.22 15.85 1.66
N GLY A 313 0.26 15.63 2.55
CA GLY A 313 0.13 14.39 3.31
C GLY A 313 0.71 14.42 4.71
N ASP A 314 1.41 15.49 5.12
CA ASP A 314 1.98 15.64 6.46
C ASP A 314 0.92 15.73 7.54
N LYS A 315 1.26 15.20 8.72
CA LYS A 315 0.47 15.36 9.93
C LYS A 315 0.95 16.59 10.69
N VAL A 316 0.01 17.47 11.00
CA VAL A 316 0.29 18.72 11.70
C VAL A 316 -0.64 18.88 12.86
N GLU A 317 -0.06 19.28 13.98
CA GLU A 317 -0.80 19.79 15.12
C GLU A 317 -1.06 21.28 14.89
N ILE A 318 -2.33 21.66 14.99
CA ILE A 318 -2.82 22.97 14.59
C ILE A 318 -3.76 23.52 15.64
N ARG A 319 -3.79 24.86 15.74
CA ARG A 319 -4.72 25.59 16.58
C ARG A 319 -5.81 26.25 15.71
N VAL A 320 -7.06 26.14 16.14
CA VAL A 320 -8.18 26.84 15.52
C VAL A 320 -8.16 28.31 15.94
N LEU A 321 -7.97 29.22 14.99
CA LEU A 321 -7.98 30.67 15.26
C LEU A 321 -9.38 31.27 15.09
N ASP A 322 -10.08 30.88 14.03
CA ASP A 322 -11.39 31.43 13.70
C ASP A 322 -12.21 30.43 12.88
N VAL A 323 -13.52 30.43 13.09
CA VAL A 323 -14.49 29.55 12.42
C VAL A 323 -15.69 30.38 11.95
N ASP A 324 -15.77 30.62 10.65
CA ASP A 324 -16.92 31.26 10.01
C ASP A 324 -17.87 30.18 9.48
N ILE A 325 -18.91 29.88 10.25
CA ILE A 325 -19.93 28.87 9.91
C ILE A 325 -20.74 29.30 8.69
N ALA A 326 -21.00 30.60 8.52
CA ALA A 326 -21.82 31.11 7.41
C ALA A 326 -21.11 30.95 6.06
N LYS A 327 -19.78 31.13 6.04
CA LYS A 327 -18.97 30.96 4.83
C LYS A 327 -18.28 29.60 4.73
N GLY A 328 -18.37 28.77 5.77
CA GLY A 328 -17.67 27.48 5.87
C GLY A 328 -16.15 27.63 5.80
N ARG A 329 -15.59 28.70 6.39
CA ARG A 329 -14.16 29.00 6.39
C ARG A 329 -13.57 28.75 7.78
N ILE A 330 -12.38 28.16 7.80
CA ILE A 330 -11.68 27.80 9.04
C ILE A 330 -10.24 28.31 8.93
N SER A 331 -9.86 29.20 9.84
CA SER A 331 -8.52 29.76 9.90
C SER A 331 -7.71 29.02 10.95
N LEU A 332 -6.54 28.52 10.55
CA LEU A 332 -5.71 27.65 11.36
C LEU A 332 -4.30 28.21 11.53
N GLN A 333 -3.63 27.83 12.62
CA GLN A 333 -2.21 28.07 12.86
C GLN A 333 -1.47 26.75 13.05
N ALA A 334 -0.31 26.58 12.42
CA ALA A 334 0.55 25.43 12.65
C ALA A 334 1.30 25.57 13.98
N LEU A 335 1.24 24.55 14.83
CA LEU A 335 1.99 24.49 16.09
C LEU A 335 3.25 23.65 15.92
N SER A 336 3.07 22.40 15.50
CA SER A 336 4.15 21.43 15.35
C SER A 336 3.88 20.50 14.17
N LEU A 337 4.96 20.07 13.51
CA LEU A 337 4.89 18.95 12.57
C LEU A 337 5.00 17.67 13.40
N MET A 338 3.99 16.82 13.33
CA MET A 338 4.08 15.52 13.98
C MET A 338 5.00 14.68 13.09
N MET A 339 6.23 14.43 13.55
CA MET A 339 7.27 13.75 12.77
C MET A 339 6.70 12.51 12.07
N ASN A 340 6.83 12.51 10.75
CA ASN A 340 6.88 11.26 10.00
C ASN A 340 8.21 10.61 10.41
N ALA A 341 8.21 9.42 11.01
CA ALA A 341 9.43 8.73 11.41
C ALA A 341 10.23 8.17 10.21
N LEU A 342 10.58 9.05 9.28
CA LEU A 342 11.53 8.84 8.18
C LEU A 342 12.23 10.19 7.91
N ASP A 343 13.03 10.65 8.87
CA ASP A 343 14.16 11.55 8.67
C ASP A 343 15.41 10.86 9.22
#